data_AF-A0A2S2QRX3-F1
#
_entry.id   AF-A0A2S2QRX3-F1
#
_cell.length_a   1.000
_cell.length_b   1.000
_cell.length_c   1.000
_cell.angle_alpha   90.00
_cell.angle_beta   90.00
_cell.angle_gamma   90.00
#
_symmetry.space_group_name_H-M   'P 1'
#
loop_
_entity.id
_entity.type
_entity.pdbx_description
1 polymer ?
#
loop_
_entity_poly.entity_id
_entity_poly.type
_entity_poly.pdbx_seq_one_letter_code
_entity_poly.pdbx_strand_id
1 'polypeptide(L)'
;MEKLLQILARGTGHKRLDDDLFKAVDSSFNIYRREGIFEIEELPKETEKTDNFRCNVNGCMLSFSSMAAYDLHYNSNHRYTCLYCRKLLQSAHLLDLHLSEKHDNYFLASSAKKPMFKCLIETCQVKFWNSDERNNHCKEIHKISKSFLLHFGNKKNKKQSKPKKAVSSIGLETVSDLSMDSMVID
;
A
#
# COMPACT_ATOMS: atom_id res chain seq x y z
N MET A 1 -43.89 14.24 39.55
CA MET A 1 -42.77 15.00 40.17
C MET A 1 -42.09 14.20 41.27
N GLU A 2 -42.84 13.58 42.19
CA GLU A 2 -42.31 12.83 43.33
C GLU A 2 -41.39 11.64 42.97
N LYS A 3 -41.80 10.83 41.98
CA LYS A 3 -40.98 9.71 41.47
C LYS A 3 -39.65 10.16 40.84
N LEU A 4 -39.66 11.29 40.13
CA LEU A 4 -38.46 11.84 39.49
C LEU A 4 -37.48 12.35 40.55
N LEU A 5 -37.99 13.01 41.60
CA LEU A 5 -37.19 13.45 42.74
C LEU A 5 -36.60 12.27 43.52
N GLN A 6 -37.34 11.16 43.68
CA GLN A 6 -36.80 9.93 44.28
C GLN A 6 -35.68 9.29 43.44
N ILE A 7 -35.80 9.30 42.11
CA ILE A 7 -34.76 8.77 41.22
C ILE A 7 -33.50 9.63 41.30
N LEU A 8 -33.65 10.96 41.27
CA LEU A 8 -32.52 11.89 41.38
C LEU A 8 -31.82 11.81 42.75
N ALA A 9 -32.56 11.55 43.83
CA ALA A 9 -31.99 11.35 45.17
C ALA A 9 -31.23 10.02 45.33
N ARG A 10 -31.57 8.98 44.57
CA ARG A 10 -30.89 7.66 44.59
C ARG A 10 -29.80 7.53 43.52
N GLY A 11 -29.86 8.33 42.47
CA GLY A 11 -28.93 8.29 41.32
C GLY A 11 -27.61 9.06 41.51
N THR A 12 -27.38 9.68 42.66
CA THR A 12 -26.13 10.41 42.94
C THR A 12 -25.19 9.58 43.82
N GLY A 13 -24.09 9.09 43.23
CA GLY A 13 -23.02 8.41 43.96
C GLY A 13 -22.60 7.07 43.36
N HIS A 14 -21.76 6.34 44.09
CA HIS A 14 -21.35 4.99 43.72
C HIS A 14 -22.54 4.02 43.88
N LYS A 15 -22.93 3.37 42.79
CA LYS A 15 -24.02 2.39 42.79
C LYS A 15 -23.66 1.23 43.72
N ARG A 16 -24.49 0.99 44.74
CA ARG A 16 -24.37 -0.20 45.59
C ARG A 16 -24.88 -1.40 44.81
N LEU A 17 -24.16 -2.52 44.87
CA LEU A 17 -24.51 -3.74 44.14
C LEU A 17 -25.85 -4.35 44.59
N ASP A 18 -26.28 -4.08 45.82
CA ASP A 18 -27.55 -4.57 46.38
C ASP A 18 -28.74 -3.60 46.16
N ASP A 19 -28.63 -2.61 45.27
CA ASP A 19 -29.71 -1.66 45.05
C ASP A 19 -30.85 -2.27 44.21
N ASP A 20 -32.05 -2.31 44.78
CA ASP A 20 -33.26 -2.80 44.11
C ASP A 20 -33.67 -1.93 42.91
N LEU A 21 -33.21 -0.66 42.82
CA LEU A 21 -33.60 0.28 41.76
C LEU A 21 -33.20 -0.23 40.35
N PHE A 22 -32.10 -0.96 40.23
CA PHE A 22 -31.58 -1.45 38.95
C PHE A 22 -31.49 -2.98 38.86
N LYS A 23 -31.92 -3.71 39.89
CA LYS A 23 -31.79 -5.17 40.01
C LYS A 23 -32.33 -5.95 38.81
N ALA A 24 -33.46 -5.52 38.24
CA ALA A 24 -34.05 -6.13 37.05
C ALA A 24 -33.18 -5.95 35.78
N VAL A 25 -32.53 -4.79 35.66
CA VAL A 25 -31.63 -4.46 34.57
C VAL A 25 -30.28 -5.15 34.77
N ASP A 26 -29.73 -5.12 35.98
CA ASP A 26 -28.48 -5.80 36.35
C ASP A 26 -28.56 -7.31 36.07
N SER A 27 -29.70 -7.92 36.38
CA SER A 27 -29.98 -9.34 36.09
C SER A 27 -30.13 -9.64 34.59
N SER A 28 -30.60 -8.66 33.79
CA SER A 28 -30.80 -8.85 32.35
C SER A 28 -29.51 -8.65 31.55
N PHE A 29 -28.64 -7.75 32.00
CA PHE A 29 -27.41 -7.37 31.29
C PHE A 29 -26.16 -8.07 31.82
N ASN A 30 -26.26 -8.92 32.85
CA ASN A 30 -25.11 -9.52 33.56
C ASN A 30 -24.03 -8.46 33.83
N ILE A 31 -24.44 -7.32 34.40
CA ILE A 31 -23.52 -6.18 34.60
C ILE A 31 -22.34 -6.67 35.46
N TYR A 32 -21.16 -6.51 34.89
CA TYR A 32 -19.87 -7.02 35.35
C TYR A 32 -19.74 -7.08 36.87
N ARG A 33 -19.84 -8.30 37.39
CA ARG A 33 -19.40 -8.62 38.74
C ARG A 33 -17.88 -8.46 38.78
N ARG A 34 -17.39 -7.39 39.42
CA ARG A 34 -15.95 -7.23 39.66
C ARG A 34 -15.57 -8.08 40.88
N GLU A 35 -15.40 -9.38 40.67
CA GLU A 35 -14.79 -10.29 41.66
C GLU A 35 -13.28 -10.05 41.67
N GLY A 36 -12.79 -9.18 42.56
CA GLY A 36 -11.39 -9.15 42.99
C GLY A 36 -10.31 -9.13 41.90
N ILE A 37 -9.09 -9.45 42.31
CA ILE A 37 -7.92 -9.60 41.43
C ILE A 37 -7.73 -11.12 41.28
N PHE A 38 -7.93 -11.59 40.04
CA PHE A 38 -7.82 -12.97 39.53
C PHE A 38 -9.04 -13.90 39.68
N GLU A 39 -9.62 -14.27 38.54
CA GLU A 39 -9.73 -15.67 38.11
C GLU A 39 -9.69 -15.68 36.57
N ILE A 40 -8.67 -16.31 35.98
CA ILE A 40 -8.60 -16.52 34.53
C ILE A 40 -9.60 -17.64 34.25
N GLU A 41 -10.81 -17.26 33.84
CA GLU A 41 -11.79 -18.19 33.29
C GLU A 41 -11.10 -19.07 32.26
N GLU A 42 -11.25 -20.40 32.39
CA GLU A 42 -10.96 -21.33 31.31
C GLU A 42 -11.71 -20.84 30.09
N LEU A 43 -10.98 -20.18 29.17
CA LEU A 43 -11.49 -19.74 27.89
C LEU A 43 -12.30 -20.90 27.33
N PRO A 44 -13.60 -20.70 27.05
CA PRO A 44 -14.35 -21.70 26.31
C PRO A 44 -13.48 -22.05 25.11
N LYS A 45 -13.21 -23.35 24.92
CA LYS A 45 -12.73 -23.84 23.62
C LYS A 45 -13.86 -23.58 22.64
N GLU A 46 -14.00 -22.33 22.22
CA GLU A 46 -14.64 -21.99 20.98
C GLU A 46 -13.86 -22.81 19.97
N THR A 47 -14.53 -23.82 19.43
CA THR A 47 -14.08 -24.41 18.17
C THR A 47 -14.20 -23.30 17.16
N GLU A 48 -13.16 -22.46 17.07
CA GLU A 48 -13.06 -21.35 16.15
C GLU A 48 -13.10 -21.91 14.74
N LYS A 49 -14.30 -22.08 14.20
CA LYS A 49 -14.51 -22.16 12.77
C LYS A 49 -14.36 -20.72 12.27
N THR A 50 -13.13 -20.27 12.11
CA THR A 50 -12.87 -19.03 11.40
C THR A 50 -13.27 -19.26 9.95
N ASP A 51 -14.38 -18.65 9.53
CA ASP A 51 -14.72 -18.59 8.12
C ASP A 51 -13.56 -17.92 7.36
N ASN A 52 -13.21 -18.49 6.21
CA ASN A 52 -12.17 -17.90 5.37
C ASN A 52 -12.56 -16.47 4.98
N PHE A 53 -11.69 -15.50 5.24
CA PHE A 53 -11.89 -14.10 4.89
C PHE A 53 -10.89 -13.65 3.84
N ARG A 54 -11.23 -12.63 3.05
CA ARG A 54 -10.39 -12.14 1.94
C ARG A 54 -9.54 -10.96 2.36
N CYS A 55 -8.40 -10.78 1.67
CA CYS A 55 -7.62 -9.55 1.77
C CYS A 55 -8.48 -8.34 1.39
N ASN A 56 -8.39 -7.26 2.17
CA ASN A 56 -9.15 -6.04 1.96
C ASN A 56 -8.51 -5.06 0.93
N VAL A 57 -7.31 -5.39 0.42
CA VAL A 57 -6.60 -4.53 -0.54
C VAL A 57 -7.19 -4.73 -1.93
N ASN A 58 -7.69 -3.65 -2.55
CA ASN A 58 -8.26 -3.68 -3.89
C ASN A 58 -7.33 -4.37 -4.91
N GLY A 59 -7.83 -5.41 -5.56
CA GLY A 59 -7.07 -6.21 -6.54
C GLY A 59 -6.33 -7.41 -5.96
N CYS A 60 -6.29 -7.59 -4.63
CA CYS A 60 -5.79 -8.80 -4.01
C CYS A 60 -6.92 -9.83 -3.82
N MET A 61 -6.70 -11.05 -4.29
CA MET A 61 -7.69 -12.14 -4.26
C MET A 61 -7.36 -13.25 -3.25
N LEU A 62 -6.36 -13.04 -2.39
CA LEU A 62 -5.98 -14.04 -1.39
C LEU A 62 -6.98 -14.08 -0.23
N SER A 63 -7.25 -15.29 0.24
CA SER A 63 -8.10 -15.57 1.40
C SER A 63 -7.32 -16.29 2.50
N PHE A 64 -7.67 -16.02 3.75
CA PHE A 64 -6.99 -16.52 4.93
C PHE A 64 -8.00 -17.07 5.92
N SER A 65 -7.61 -18.11 6.65
CA SER A 65 -8.36 -18.66 7.80
C SER A 65 -7.82 -18.16 9.14
N SER A 66 -6.68 -17.47 9.15
CA SER A 66 -6.00 -16.97 10.35
C SER A 66 -5.55 -15.53 10.15
N MET A 67 -5.75 -14.71 11.18
CA MET A 67 -5.29 -13.32 11.20
C MET A 67 -3.77 -13.21 11.05
N ALA A 68 -3.00 -14.11 11.67
CA ALA A 68 -1.54 -14.10 11.58
C ALA A 68 -1.04 -14.31 10.14
N ALA A 69 -1.71 -15.16 9.37
CA ALA A 69 -1.39 -15.39 7.96
C ALA A 69 -1.71 -14.15 7.10
N TYR A 70 -2.83 -13.49 7.39
CA TYR A 70 -3.20 -12.23 6.75
C TYR A 70 -2.19 -11.12 7.05
N ASP A 71 -1.77 -10.95 8.30
CA ASP A 71 -0.81 -9.91 8.70
C ASP A 71 0.56 -10.11 8.02
N LEU A 72 1.05 -11.35 7.95
CA LEU A 72 2.29 -11.66 7.24
C LEU A 72 2.16 -11.35 5.74
N HIS A 73 1.04 -11.69 5.12
CA HIS A 73 0.74 -11.35 3.73
C HIS A 73 0.71 -9.83 3.52
N TYR A 74 -0.01 -9.10 4.35
CA TYR A 74 -0.14 -7.65 4.24
C TYR A 74 1.22 -6.96 4.40
N ASN A 75 2.01 -7.38 5.40
CA ASN A 75 3.33 -6.84 5.67
C ASN A 75 4.33 -7.05 4.54
N SER A 76 4.26 -8.19 3.85
CA SER A 76 5.16 -8.52 2.74
C SER A 76 4.72 -7.98 1.37
N ASN A 77 3.41 -7.80 1.15
CA ASN A 77 2.87 -7.51 -0.19
C ASN A 77 2.23 -6.13 -0.35
N HIS A 78 1.77 -5.50 0.75
CA HIS A 78 0.95 -4.28 0.66
C HIS A 78 1.45 -3.11 1.50
N ARG A 79 2.24 -3.40 2.54
CA ARG A 79 2.64 -2.44 3.58
C ARG A 79 3.25 -1.14 3.08
N TYR A 80 3.97 -1.21 1.96
CA TYR A 80 4.67 -0.07 1.34
C TYR A 80 4.25 0.13 -0.11
N THR A 81 2.96 -0.07 -0.40
CA THR A 81 2.39 0.15 -1.73
C THR A 81 1.97 1.60 -1.93
N CYS A 82 2.39 2.22 -3.03
CA CYS A 82 1.94 3.56 -3.41
C CYS A 82 0.46 3.56 -3.78
N LEU A 83 -0.32 4.46 -3.19
CA LEU A 83 -1.76 4.56 -3.44
C LEU A 83 -2.09 4.99 -4.88
N TYR A 84 -1.24 5.83 -5.48
CA TYR A 84 -1.48 6.42 -6.80
C TYR A 84 -1.13 5.46 -7.94
N CYS A 85 0.05 4.84 -7.91
CA CYS A 85 0.54 3.98 -9.00
C CYS A 85 0.63 2.49 -8.66
N ARG A 86 0.23 2.09 -7.44
CA ARG A 86 0.24 0.71 -6.94
C ARG A 86 1.61 0.01 -7.00
N LYS A 87 2.70 0.77 -7.12
CA LYS A 87 4.06 0.24 -7.01
C LYS A 87 4.33 -0.17 -5.56
N LEU A 88 4.83 -1.39 -5.35
CA LEU A 88 5.34 -1.86 -4.05
C LEU A 88 6.80 -1.40 -3.87
N LEU A 89 7.11 -0.85 -2.69
CA LEU A 89 8.44 -0.41 -2.31
C LEU A 89 8.98 -1.28 -1.16
N GLN A 90 10.30 -1.27 -0.96
CA GLN A 90 10.97 -2.18 -0.01
C GLN A 90 11.05 -1.63 1.42
N SER A 91 10.72 -0.36 1.63
CA SER A 91 10.67 0.26 2.96
C SER A 91 9.78 1.51 2.95
N ALA A 92 9.45 2.02 4.15
CA ALA A 92 8.71 3.26 4.33
C ALA A 92 9.45 4.46 3.71
N HIS A 93 10.76 4.61 4.01
CA HIS A 93 11.58 5.69 3.45
C HIS A 93 11.54 5.70 1.92
N LEU A 94 11.66 4.53 1.29
CA LEU A 94 11.61 4.39 -0.17
C LEU A 94 10.22 4.73 -0.74
N LEU A 95 9.15 4.45 0.00
CA LEU A 95 7.80 4.90 -0.36
C LEU A 95 7.69 6.43 -0.28
N ASP A 96 8.22 7.08 0.76
CA ASP A 96 8.18 8.54 0.90
C ASP A 96 8.99 9.26 -0.19
N LEU A 97 10.18 8.73 -0.52
CA LEU A 97 10.95 9.22 -1.66
C LEU A 97 10.18 9.05 -2.96
N HIS A 98 9.51 7.92 -3.16
CA HIS A 98 8.69 7.70 -4.34
C HIS A 98 7.52 8.70 -4.42
N LEU A 99 6.79 8.91 -3.33
CA LEU A 99 5.67 9.85 -3.28
C LEU A 99 6.13 11.28 -3.62
N SER A 100 7.23 11.73 -3.00
CA SER A 100 7.79 13.05 -3.29
C SER A 100 8.31 13.16 -4.73
N GLU A 101 9.11 12.22 -5.22
CA GLU A 101 9.72 12.32 -6.55
C GLU A 101 8.72 12.09 -7.71
N LYS A 102 7.58 11.41 -7.48
CA LYS A 102 6.63 11.00 -8.53
C LYS A 102 5.25 11.60 -8.46
N HIS A 103 4.76 11.89 -7.26
CA HIS A 103 3.38 12.27 -7.04
C HIS A 103 3.24 13.65 -6.39
N ASP A 104 4.35 14.30 -6.03
CA ASP A 104 4.34 15.64 -5.45
C ASP A 104 4.75 16.72 -6.47
N ASN A 105 3.79 17.58 -6.80
CA ASN A 105 4.03 18.74 -7.67
C ASN A 105 4.98 19.76 -7.04
N TYR A 106 5.01 19.86 -5.70
CA TYR A 106 5.95 20.75 -5.01
C TYR A 106 7.39 20.30 -5.22
N PHE A 107 7.64 18.99 -5.22
CA PHE A 107 8.96 18.44 -5.55
C PHE A 107 9.37 18.86 -6.96
N LEU A 108 8.49 18.68 -7.94
CA LEU A 108 8.76 19.04 -9.35
C LEU A 108 9.13 20.53 -9.50
N ALA A 109 8.38 21.42 -8.87
CA ALA A 109 8.64 22.86 -8.91
C ALA A 109 9.93 23.25 -8.17
N SER A 110 10.20 22.60 -7.03
CA SER A 110 11.34 22.93 -6.18
C SER A 110 12.65 22.36 -6.69
N SER A 111 12.65 21.19 -7.34
CA SER A 111 13.86 20.51 -7.81
C SER A 111 14.63 21.30 -8.87
N ALA A 112 13.97 22.25 -9.55
CA ALA A 112 14.63 23.17 -10.47
C ALA A 112 15.46 24.25 -9.76
N LYS A 113 15.14 24.58 -8.50
CA LYS A 113 15.74 25.71 -7.76
C LYS A 113 16.66 25.26 -6.63
N LYS A 114 16.44 24.08 -6.06
CA LYS A 114 17.22 23.54 -4.94
C LYS A 114 17.36 22.02 -5.03
N PRO A 115 18.43 21.43 -4.47
CA PRO A 115 18.59 19.98 -4.43
C PRO A 115 17.49 19.35 -3.57
N MET A 116 16.71 18.47 -4.20
CA MET A 116 15.55 17.83 -3.58
C MET A 116 15.68 16.30 -3.49
N PHE A 117 16.49 15.67 -4.33
CA PHE A 117 16.67 14.22 -4.36
C PHE A 117 17.44 13.77 -3.12
N LYS A 118 16.80 13.07 -2.19
CA LYS A 118 17.45 12.55 -0.97
C LYS A 118 18.13 11.20 -1.23
N CYS A 119 19.11 10.83 -0.43
CA CYS A 119 19.72 9.50 -0.48
C CYS A 119 18.69 8.37 -0.23
N LEU A 120 18.91 7.20 -0.85
CA LEU A 120 18.07 6.01 -0.68
C LEU A 120 18.23 5.35 0.71
N ILE A 121 19.29 5.67 1.44
CA ILE A 121 19.50 5.22 2.82
C ILE A 121 18.89 6.25 3.77
N GLU A 122 17.98 5.82 4.64
CA GLU A 122 17.22 6.68 5.56
C GLU A 122 18.13 7.48 6.52
N THR A 123 19.22 6.87 6.97
CA THR A 123 20.18 7.52 7.87
C THR A 123 21.10 8.51 7.15
N CYS A 124 21.08 8.57 5.82
CA CYS A 124 21.90 9.49 5.04
C CYS A 124 21.12 10.75 4.65
N GLN A 125 21.60 11.91 5.12
CA GLN A 125 20.90 13.20 4.95
C GLN A 125 21.31 13.97 3.69
N VAL A 126 22.18 13.41 2.85
CA VAL A 126 22.70 14.07 1.66
C VAL A 126 21.60 14.23 0.60
N LYS A 127 21.58 15.39 -0.06
CA LYS A 127 20.64 15.74 -1.14
C LYS A 127 21.37 16.06 -2.43
N PHE A 128 20.71 15.81 -3.54
CA PHE A 128 21.27 15.91 -4.90
C PHE A 128 20.34 16.73 -5.81
N TRP A 129 20.90 17.23 -6.91
CA TRP A 129 20.14 17.97 -7.92
C TRP A 129 19.35 17.06 -8.84
N ASN A 130 19.86 15.85 -9.07
CA ASN A 130 19.21 14.87 -9.94
C ASN A 130 19.36 13.44 -9.38
N SER A 131 18.53 12.55 -9.91
CA SER A 131 18.52 11.13 -9.56
C SER A 131 19.84 10.43 -9.91
N ASP A 132 20.58 10.90 -10.91
CA ASP A 132 21.81 10.23 -11.38
C ASP A 132 22.97 10.49 -10.41
N GLU A 133 23.12 11.73 -9.92
CA GLU A 133 24.01 12.11 -8.83
C GLU A 133 23.73 11.32 -7.55
N ARG A 134 22.45 11.21 -7.16
CA ARG A 134 22.02 10.39 -6.02
C ARG A 134 22.46 8.93 -6.20
N ASN A 135 22.25 8.36 -7.37
CA ASN A 135 22.60 6.97 -7.65
C ASN A 135 24.12 6.75 -7.62
N ASN A 136 24.90 7.71 -8.12
CA ASN A 136 26.36 7.67 -8.01
C ASN A 136 26.81 7.72 -6.54
N HIS A 137 26.26 8.62 -5.73
CA HIS A 137 26.55 8.65 -4.29
C HIS A 137 26.21 7.32 -3.60
N CYS A 138 25.03 6.75 -3.88
CA CYS A 138 24.61 5.45 -3.35
C CYS A 138 25.58 4.32 -3.72
N LYS A 139 26.16 4.38 -4.92
CA LYS A 139 27.12 3.40 -5.40
C LYS A 139 28.51 3.58 -4.77
N GLU A 140 29.02 4.80 -4.71
CA GLU A 140 30.39 5.05 -4.25
C GLU A 140 30.50 5.05 -2.71
N ILE A 141 29.55 5.66 -2.01
CA ILE A 141 29.59 5.82 -0.55
C ILE A 141 28.94 4.63 0.16
N HIS A 142 27.74 4.24 -0.25
CA HIS A 142 26.98 3.16 0.40
C HIS A 142 27.20 1.79 -0.23
N LYS A 143 27.97 1.70 -1.33
CA LYS A 143 28.25 0.46 -2.07
C LYS A 143 26.98 -0.33 -2.43
N ILE A 144 25.88 0.40 -2.68
CA ILE A 144 24.61 -0.20 -3.06
C ILE A 144 24.77 -0.86 -4.44
N SER A 145 24.24 -2.07 -4.57
CA SER A 145 24.36 -2.86 -5.80
C SER A 145 23.67 -2.17 -6.99
N LYS A 146 24.23 -2.34 -8.18
CA LYS A 146 23.64 -1.82 -9.42
C LYS A 146 22.24 -2.36 -9.66
N SER A 147 21.97 -3.62 -9.30
CA SER A 147 20.65 -4.24 -9.45
C SER A 147 19.60 -3.48 -8.65
N PHE A 148 19.87 -3.16 -7.39
CA PHE A 148 18.97 -2.38 -6.54
C PHE A 148 18.69 -0.99 -7.14
N LEU A 149 19.74 -0.28 -7.58
CA LEU A 149 19.59 1.06 -8.16
C LEU A 149 18.73 1.06 -9.43
N LEU A 150 18.78 0.00 -10.25
CA LEU A 150 17.95 -0.14 -11.45
C LEU A 150 16.47 -0.33 -11.13
N HIS A 151 16.12 -1.01 -10.03
CA HIS A 151 14.74 -1.16 -9.59
C HIS A 151 14.14 0.18 -9.09
N PHE A 152 15.00 1.04 -8.56
CA PHE A 152 14.64 2.38 -8.11
C PHE A 152 14.62 3.41 -9.25
N GLY A 153 15.45 3.20 -10.26
CA GLY A 153 15.53 4.03 -11.44
C GLY A 153 14.22 4.07 -12.22
N ASN A 154 13.91 5.23 -12.78
CA ASN A 154 12.84 5.34 -13.76
C ASN A 154 13.22 4.50 -14.98
N LYS A 155 12.44 3.47 -15.28
CA LYS A 155 12.56 2.76 -16.56
C LYS A 155 12.34 3.79 -17.67
N LYS A 156 13.42 4.35 -18.21
CA LYS A 156 13.36 5.07 -19.48
C LYS A 156 12.93 4.02 -20.49
N ASN A 157 11.73 4.17 -21.05
CA ASN A 157 11.29 3.37 -22.18
C ASN A 157 12.30 3.57 -23.31
N LYS A 158 13.28 2.66 -23.43
CA LYS A 158 14.11 2.58 -24.62
C LYS A 158 13.18 2.19 -25.76
N LYS A 159 12.67 3.17 -26.52
CA LYS A 159 12.16 2.93 -27.86
C LYS A 159 13.28 2.22 -28.61
N GLN A 160 13.10 0.92 -28.84
CA GLN A 160 14.02 0.13 -29.67
C GLN A 160 13.78 0.55 -31.12
N SER A 161 14.35 1.66 -31.57
CA SER A 161 14.51 1.91 -33.00
C SER A 161 15.71 1.10 -33.47
N LYS A 162 15.47 -0.15 -33.88
CA LYS A 162 16.45 -0.91 -34.66
C LYS A 162 16.29 -0.51 -36.14
N PRO A 163 17.30 0.07 -36.79
CA PRO A 163 17.36 0.11 -38.25
C PRO A 163 18.00 -1.19 -38.70
N LYS A 164 17.37 -1.96 -39.60
CA LYS A 164 18.11 -2.99 -40.35
C LYS A 164 17.75 -2.93 -41.83
N LYS A 165 18.84 -2.71 -42.59
CA LYS A 165 18.98 -2.54 -44.02
C LYS A 165 18.62 -3.81 -44.78
N ALA A 166 18.19 -3.60 -46.02
CA ALA A 166 18.03 -4.60 -47.06
C ALA A 166 19.33 -5.35 -47.37
N VAL A 167 19.22 -6.66 -47.62
CA VAL A 167 20.06 -7.41 -48.57
C VAL A 167 19.20 -8.52 -49.21
N SER A 168 19.41 -8.64 -50.51
CA SER A 168 18.81 -9.48 -51.56
C SER A 168 19.06 -10.98 -51.48
N SER A 169 18.14 -11.77 -52.05
CA SER A 169 18.49 -12.82 -53.03
C SER A 169 17.26 -13.31 -53.83
N ILE A 170 17.57 -13.71 -55.05
CA ILE A 170 16.76 -13.99 -56.24
C ILE A 170 15.82 -15.21 -56.13
N GLY A 171 14.76 -15.26 -56.96
CA GLY A 171 13.97 -16.46 -57.26
C GLY A 171 12.66 -16.17 -58.00
N LEU A 172 12.70 -16.25 -59.33
CA LEU A 172 11.63 -16.32 -60.36
C LEU A 172 10.42 -17.18 -59.87
N GLU A 173 9.14 -16.91 -60.18
CA GLU A 173 8.53 -17.04 -61.51
C GLU A 173 7.28 -16.17 -61.73
N THR A 174 7.04 -15.93 -63.00
CA THR A 174 6.07 -15.06 -63.69
C THR A 174 4.62 -15.55 -63.65
N VAL A 175 3.65 -14.62 -63.71
CA VAL A 175 2.73 -14.47 -64.87
C VAL A 175 1.96 -13.12 -64.78
N SER A 176 1.97 -12.42 -65.93
CA SER A 176 0.95 -11.50 -66.53
C SER A 176 -0.40 -11.33 -65.82
N ASP A 177 -1.18 -10.26 -65.94
CA ASP A 177 -1.21 -8.97 -66.65
C ASP A 177 -2.57 -8.35 -66.22
N LEU A 178 -2.70 -7.03 -66.36
CA LEU A 178 -3.91 -6.25 -66.71
C LEU A 178 -3.90 -4.87 -66.05
N SER A 179 -3.42 -3.92 -66.86
CA SER A 179 -3.68 -2.49 -66.80
C SER A 179 -5.18 -2.18 -66.77
N MET A 180 -5.58 -1.16 -66.02
CA MET A 180 -6.63 -0.24 -66.47
C MET A 180 -6.45 1.14 -65.85
N ASP A 181 -6.74 2.10 -66.72
CA ASP A 181 -6.30 3.47 -66.74
C ASP A 181 -6.91 4.43 -65.71
N SER A 182 -6.17 5.53 -65.56
CA SER A 182 -6.54 6.89 -65.18
C SER A 182 -8.03 7.26 -65.10
N MET A 183 -8.35 8.15 -64.15
CA MET A 183 -9.12 9.37 -64.44
C MET A 183 -8.90 10.43 -63.35
N VAL A 184 -8.24 11.51 -63.77
CA VAL A 184 -8.32 12.84 -63.19
C VAL A 184 -9.68 13.41 -63.57
N ILE A 185 -10.45 13.92 -62.62
CA ILE A 185 -11.48 14.94 -62.87
C ILE A 185 -11.51 15.92 -61.68
N ASP A 186 -11.09 17.14 -61.99
CA ASP A 186 -11.40 18.48 -61.45
C ASP A 186 -11.67 18.70 -59.95
#